data_AF-A0A316GZ08-F1
#
_entry.id   AF-A0A316GZ08-F1
#
_cell.length_a   1.000
_cell.length_b   1.000
_cell.length_c   1.000
_cell.angle_alpha   90.00
_cell.angle_beta   90.00
_cell.angle_gamma   90.00
#
_symmetry.space_group_name_H-M   'P 1'
#
loop_
_entity.id
_entity.type
_entity.pdbx_description
1 polymer ?
#
loop_
_entity_poly.entity_id
_entity_poly.type
_entity_poly.pdbx_seq_one_letter_code
_entity_poly.pdbx_strand_id
1 'polypeptide(L)'
;MRRTLPPVLSLASVLALSACVGQPGPLDVVPHDAGPETMALAQIADDLERLSQDRAARAGGEAVPVQIIGRGFGQVAGQPGGTANERRLMAIRAARMEALRDLTEQVHGVQISSSSTLRDASMTNDTINALVEGEIRGARTLSITPRDADSFEVVMALDPDTVRYILRAARRGL
;
A
#
# COMPACT_ATOMS: atom_id res chain seq x y z
N MET A 1 -26.31 -67.69 31.92
CA MET A 1 -27.28 -66.63 32.25
C MET A 1 -26.82 -65.90 33.52
N ARG A 2 -26.66 -64.57 33.41
CA ARG A 2 -26.55 -63.55 34.49
C ARG A 2 -25.49 -63.77 35.60
N ARG A 3 -24.27 -63.24 35.37
CA ARG A 3 -23.39 -62.76 36.45
C ARG A 3 -23.82 -61.34 36.82
N THR A 4 -24.13 -61.10 38.09
CA THR A 4 -24.40 -59.78 38.66
C THR A 4 -23.41 -59.54 39.80
N LEU A 5 -22.70 -58.42 39.74
CA LEU A 5 -21.83 -57.88 40.79
C LEU A 5 -22.57 -56.73 41.50
N PRO A 6 -22.48 -56.59 42.83
CA PRO A 6 -22.83 -55.37 43.55
C PRO A 6 -21.57 -54.57 43.99
N PRO A 7 -21.74 -53.33 44.50
CA PRO A 7 -20.83 -52.23 44.19
C PRO A 7 -20.20 -51.51 45.42
N VAL A 8 -19.21 -50.64 45.12
CA VAL A 8 -18.84 -49.36 45.78
C VAL A 8 -18.54 -49.36 47.30
N LEU A 9 -17.32 -48.95 47.70
CA LEU A 9 -17.11 -47.64 48.36
C LEU A 9 -15.62 -47.34 48.58
N SER A 10 -15.17 -46.29 47.89
CA SER A 10 -13.90 -45.60 48.04
C SER A 10 -13.87 -44.80 49.36
N LEU A 11 -12.74 -44.79 50.09
CA LEU A 11 -12.50 -43.78 51.11
C LEU A 11 -11.01 -43.44 51.27
N ALA A 12 -10.77 -42.12 51.20
CA ALA A 12 -9.65 -41.36 51.78
C ALA A 12 -8.28 -41.37 51.09
N SER A 13 -8.17 -40.51 50.08
CA SER A 13 -6.96 -39.75 49.76
C SER A 13 -6.57 -38.82 50.92
N VAL A 14 -5.31 -38.91 51.38
CA VAL A 14 -4.65 -37.84 52.14
C VAL A 14 -3.38 -37.47 51.36
N LEU A 15 -3.50 -36.46 50.49
CA LEU A 15 -2.34 -35.79 49.88
C LEU A 15 -1.83 -34.72 50.85
N ALA A 16 -0.59 -34.87 51.27
CA ALA A 16 0.14 -33.89 52.06
C ALA A 16 0.45 -32.64 51.21
N LEU A 17 -0.04 -31.48 51.65
CA LEU A 17 0.43 -30.17 51.18
C LEU A 17 1.79 -29.89 51.83
N SER A 18 2.87 -30.01 51.05
CA SER A 18 4.19 -29.51 51.41
C SER A 18 4.47 -28.22 50.64
N ALA A 19 4.52 -27.13 51.39
CA ALA A 19 5.22 -25.86 51.17
C ALA A 19 5.55 -25.41 49.73
N CYS A 20 4.84 -24.39 49.26
CA CYS A 20 5.40 -23.41 48.31
C CYS A 20 6.27 -22.43 49.10
N VAL A 21 7.59 -22.58 49.05
CA VAL A 21 8.52 -21.51 49.44
C VAL A 21 8.40 -20.41 48.39
N GLY A 22 8.02 -19.20 48.84
CA GLY A 22 7.74 -18.04 48.00
C GLY A 22 8.97 -17.61 47.19
N GLN A 23 8.81 -17.63 45.87
CA GLN A 23 9.70 -16.97 44.94
C GLN A 23 9.35 -15.47 44.95
N PRO A 24 10.31 -14.54 45.16
CA PRO A 24 10.02 -13.11 45.11
C PRO A 24 9.55 -12.74 43.70
N GLY A 25 8.45 -11.98 43.64
CA GLY A 25 7.87 -11.51 42.37
C GLY A 25 8.74 -10.44 41.72
N PRO A 26 8.55 -10.12 40.42
CA PRO A 26 9.30 -9.07 39.72
C PRO A 26 9.23 -7.68 40.39
N LEU A 27 8.26 -7.47 41.29
CA LEU A 27 8.06 -6.24 42.04
C LEU A 27 8.94 -6.15 43.32
N ASP A 28 9.62 -7.22 43.72
CA ASP A 28 10.55 -7.23 44.88
C ASP A 28 11.98 -6.79 44.52
N VAL A 29 12.32 -6.71 43.23
CA VAL A 29 13.66 -6.31 42.75
C VAL A 29 13.76 -4.79 42.54
N VAL A 30 12.62 -4.10 42.61
CA VAL A 30 12.55 -2.66 42.46
C VAL A 30 12.71 -2.03 43.86
N PRO A 31 13.56 -1.00 44.03
CA PRO A 31 13.70 -0.31 45.31
C PRO A 31 12.33 0.08 45.87
N HIS A 32 12.04 -0.32 47.11
CA HIS A 32 10.75 -0.05 47.78
C HIS A 32 10.58 1.42 48.18
N ASP A 33 11.67 2.19 48.09
CA ASP A 33 11.74 3.57 48.52
C ASP A 33 12.07 4.48 47.34
N ALA A 34 11.32 5.58 47.19
CA ALA A 34 11.63 6.64 46.25
C ALA A 34 12.82 7.48 46.76
N GLY A 35 14.01 6.88 46.76
CA GLY A 35 15.26 7.58 47.01
C GLY A 35 15.48 8.70 45.99
N PRO A 36 16.35 9.68 46.29
CA PRO A 36 16.60 10.83 45.42
C PRO A 36 17.06 10.44 44.01
N GLU A 37 17.79 9.33 43.87
CA GLU A 37 18.24 8.82 42.56
C GLU A 37 17.09 8.20 41.76
N THR A 38 16.18 7.45 42.42
CA THR A 38 14.99 6.89 41.79
C THR A 38 14.06 8.00 41.27
N MET A 39 13.93 9.09 42.03
CA MET A 39 13.17 10.27 41.60
C MET A 39 13.80 10.96 40.37
N ALA A 40 15.12 11.06 40.33
CA ALA A 40 15.83 11.65 39.19
C ALA A 40 15.68 10.77 37.93
N LEU A 41 15.75 9.44 38.07
CA LEU A 41 15.52 8.52 36.96
C LEU A 41 14.08 8.57 36.44
N ALA A 42 13.10 8.69 37.34
CA ALA A 42 11.70 8.88 36.96
C ALA A 42 11.49 10.18 36.18
N GLN A 43 12.10 11.29 36.62
CA GLN A 43 12.06 12.57 35.90
C GLN A 43 12.68 12.46 34.50
N ILE A 44 13.83 11.79 34.37
CA ILE A 44 14.48 11.57 33.07
C ILE A 44 13.59 10.73 32.16
N ALA A 45 12.94 9.68 32.69
CA ALA A 45 12.02 8.84 31.93
C ALA A 45 10.81 9.64 31.42
N ASP A 46 10.19 10.43 32.31
CA ASP A 46 9.06 11.29 31.97
C ASP A 46 9.43 12.33 30.89
N ASP A 47 10.60 12.93 30.99
CA ASP A 47 11.09 13.91 30.01
C ASP A 47 11.40 13.26 28.66
N LEU A 48 11.95 12.05 28.66
CA LEU A 48 12.18 11.28 27.44
C LEU A 48 10.86 10.90 26.77
N GLU A 49 9.86 10.52 27.55
CA GLU A 49 8.54 10.16 27.07
C GLU A 49 7.83 11.38 26.44
N ARG A 50 7.88 12.56 27.08
CA ARG A 50 7.39 13.82 26.49
C ARG A 50 8.06 14.15 25.16
N LEU A 51 9.39 14.06 25.10
CA LEU A 51 10.14 14.30 23.86
C LEU A 51 9.79 13.30 22.75
N SER A 52 9.49 12.05 23.12
CA SER A 52 9.05 11.02 22.19
C SER A 52 7.65 11.31 21.64
N GLN A 53 6.72 11.74 22.50
CA GLN A 53 5.35 12.10 22.13
C GLN A 53 5.31 13.35 21.24
N ASP A 54 6.13 14.36 21.54
CA ASP A 54 6.32 15.54 20.70
C ASP A 54 6.89 15.18 19.32
N ARG A 55 7.86 14.26 19.28
CA ARG A 55 8.36 13.73 18.01
C ARG A 55 7.28 12.95 17.27
N ALA A 56 6.48 12.14 17.94
CA ALA A 56 5.38 11.39 17.32
C ALA A 56 4.27 12.32 16.79
N ALA A 57 3.95 13.39 17.52
CA ALA A 57 2.99 14.41 17.08
C ALA A 57 3.49 15.19 15.86
N ARG A 58 4.79 15.50 15.80
CA ARG A 58 5.43 16.12 14.62
C ARG A 58 5.66 15.12 13.47
N ALA A 59 5.87 13.84 13.79
CA ALA A 59 6.03 12.75 12.84
C ALA A 59 4.69 12.17 12.35
N GLY A 60 3.57 12.58 12.96
CA GLY A 60 2.23 12.48 12.41
C GLY A 60 2.02 13.37 11.18
N GLY A 61 3.08 13.54 10.37
CA GLY A 61 2.97 14.08 9.03
C GLY A 61 1.92 13.27 8.30
N GLU A 62 0.88 13.96 7.85
CA GLU A 62 -0.20 13.42 7.07
C GLU A 62 0.38 12.46 6.03
N ALA A 63 0.10 11.17 6.19
CA ALA A 63 0.60 10.15 5.30
C ALA A 63 0.01 10.42 3.93
N VAL A 64 0.74 11.15 3.09
CA VAL A 64 0.32 11.48 1.73
C VAL A 64 0.01 10.14 1.07
N PRO A 65 -1.26 9.85 0.75
CA PRO A 65 -1.61 8.56 0.20
C PRO A 65 -0.83 8.40 -1.09
N VAL A 66 -0.13 7.26 -1.21
CA VAL A 66 0.57 6.90 -2.45
C VAL A 66 -0.49 6.82 -3.55
N GLN A 67 -0.48 7.82 -4.43
CA GLN A 67 -1.40 7.92 -5.57
C GLN A 67 -0.63 7.57 -6.83
N ILE A 68 -1.17 6.63 -7.60
CA ILE A 68 -0.71 6.35 -8.96
C ILE A 68 -1.40 7.35 -9.87
N ILE A 69 -0.61 8.15 -10.59
CA ILE A 69 -1.08 9.25 -11.42
C ILE A 69 -0.71 8.96 -12.87
N GLY A 70 -1.68 9.09 -13.77
CA GLY A 70 -1.46 9.05 -15.20
C GLY A 70 -1.79 10.38 -15.85
N ARG A 71 -1.06 10.72 -16.90
CA ARG A 71 -1.23 11.96 -17.66
C ARG A 71 -1.44 11.64 -19.13
N GLY A 72 -2.24 12.45 -19.79
CA GLY A 72 -2.44 12.35 -21.23
C GLY A 72 -2.69 13.70 -21.85
N PHE A 73 -2.39 13.81 -23.13
CA PHE A 73 -2.40 15.04 -23.89
C PHE A 73 -3.25 14.90 -25.15
N GLY A 74 -3.96 15.96 -25.50
CA GLY A 74 -4.84 15.97 -26.66
C GLY A 74 -4.72 17.28 -27.39
N GLN A 75 -4.22 17.23 -28.63
CA GLN A 75 -4.21 18.36 -29.55
C GLN A 75 -5.59 18.51 -30.19
N VAL A 76 -6.08 19.74 -30.39
CA VAL A 76 -7.41 20.05 -30.92
C VAL A 76 -7.40 20.07 -32.44
N ALA A 77 -6.35 20.60 -33.09
CA ALA A 77 -6.27 20.71 -34.55
C ALA A 77 -6.38 19.37 -35.28
N GLY A 78 -5.89 18.28 -34.68
CA GLY A 78 -5.92 16.94 -35.26
C GLY A 78 -7.19 16.13 -34.98
N GLN A 79 -8.17 16.68 -34.25
CA GLN A 79 -9.33 15.92 -33.83
C GLN A 79 -10.46 15.97 -34.87
N PRO A 80 -11.22 14.87 -35.01
CA PRO A 80 -12.47 14.91 -35.75
C PRO A 80 -13.48 15.84 -35.07
N GLY A 81 -14.33 16.49 -35.87
CA GLY A 81 -15.41 17.35 -35.39
C GLY A 81 -15.67 18.52 -36.32
N GLY A 82 -16.95 18.81 -36.56
CA GLY A 82 -17.38 19.88 -37.47
C GLY A 82 -17.18 21.27 -36.87
N THR A 83 -17.24 21.38 -35.54
CA THR A 83 -17.04 22.65 -34.82
C THR A 83 -15.78 22.66 -33.98
N ALA A 84 -15.27 23.86 -33.65
CA ALA A 84 -14.11 23.99 -32.77
C ALA A 84 -14.38 23.43 -31.36
N ASN A 85 -15.61 23.59 -30.84
CA ASN A 85 -15.98 23.04 -29.54
C ASN A 85 -16.04 21.51 -29.56
N GLU A 86 -16.54 20.92 -30.64
CA GLU A 86 -16.55 19.47 -30.81
C GLU A 86 -15.14 18.89 -30.86
N ARG A 87 -14.23 19.51 -31.63
CA ARG A 87 -12.81 19.12 -31.66
C ARG A 87 -12.14 19.24 -30.29
N ARG A 88 -12.48 20.26 -29.49
CA ARG A 88 -11.97 20.40 -28.11
C ARG A 88 -12.45 19.28 -27.20
N LEU A 89 -13.73 18.91 -27.27
CA LEU A 89 -14.24 17.77 -26.51
C LEU A 89 -13.58 16.46 -26.94
N MET A 90 -13.33 16.29 -28.24
CA MET A 90 -12.59 15.13 -28.76
C MET A 90 -11.13 15.13 -28.30
N ALA A 91 -10.46 16.28 -28.23
CA ALA A 91 -9.10 16.39 -27.70
C ALA A 91 -9.03 15.97 -26.23
N ILE A 92 -9.97 16.44 -25.41
CA ILE A 92 -10.06 16.03 -23.99
C ILE A 92 -10.32 14.52 -23.87
N ARG A 93 -11.14 13.93 -24.75
CA ARG A 93 -11.38 12.48 -24.78
C ARG A 93 -10.11 11.71 -25.14
N ALA A 94 -9.38 12.16 -26.16
CA ALA A 94 -8.11 11.57 -26.56
C ALA A 94 -7.09 11.63 -25.41
N ALA A 95 -6.93 12.81 -24.79
CA ALA A 95 -6.08 13.01 -23.62
C ALA A 95 -6.47 12.09 -22.46
N ARG A 96 -7.77 11.90 -22.20
CA ARG A 96 -8.25 10.96 -21.18
C ARG A 96 -7.89 9.51 -21.53
N MET A 97 -8.02 9.10 -22.79
CA MET A 97 -7.65 7.75 -23.22
C MET A 97 -6.15 7.50 -23.08
N GLU A 98 -5.32 8.50 -23.37
CA GLU A 98 -3.88 8.43 -23.14
C GLU A 98 -3.54 8.37 -21.65
N ALA A 99 -4.20 9.17 -20.80
CA ALA A 99 -4.00 9.10 -19.35
C ALA A 99 -4.40 7.72 -18.77
N LEU A 100 -5.46 7.11 -19.30
CA LEU A 100 -5.85 5.74 -18.93
C LEU A 100 -4.82 4.71 -19.41
N ARG A 101 -4.25 4.89 -20.60
CA ARG A 101 -3.15 4.07 -21.08
C ARG A 101 -1.94 4.18 -20.16
N ASP A 102 -1.49 5.38 -19.82
CA ASP A 102 -0.37 5.62 -18.89
C ASP A 102 -0.62 4.93 -17.53
N LEU A 103 -1.83 5.06 -16.96
CA LEU A 103 -2.21 4.31 -15.76
C LEU A 103 -2.15 2.78 -15.95
N THR A 104 -2.54 2.30 -17.13
CA THR A 104 -2.54 0.86 -17.44
C THR A 104 -1.11 0.33 -17.55
N GLU A 105 -0.23 1.07 -18.23
CA GLU A 105 1.20 0.77 -18.35
C GLU A 105 1.87 0.75 -16.97
N GLN A 106 1.55 1.70 -16.10
CA GLN A 106 2.11 1.75 -14.74
C GLN A 106 1.63 0.59 -13.84
N VAL A 107 0.40 0.10 -14.03
CA VAL A 107 -0.19 -0.96 -13.19
C VAL A 107 0.11 -2.36 -13.71
N HIS A 108 -0.09 -2.60 -15.00
CA HIS A 108 0.00 -3.93 -15.62
C HIS A 108 1.30 -4.13 -16.41
N GLY A 109 2.03 -3.06 -16.71
CA GLY A 109 3.23 -3.11 -17.54
C GLY A 109 2.93 -3.06 -19.04
N VAL A 110 3.99 -3.25 -19.83
CA VAL A 110 3.96 -3.24 -21.30
C VAL A 110 4.65 -4.51 -21.81
N GLN A 111 4.01 -5.22 -22.74
CA GLN A 111 4.65 -6.34 -23.44
C GLN A 111 5.35 -5.83 -24.70
N ILE A 112 6.65 -6.13 -24.84
CA ILE A 112 7.48 -5.68 -25.96
C ILE A 112 7.99 -6.90 -26.73
N SER A 113 7.78 -6.91 -28.05
CA SER A 113 8.34 -7.91 -28.97
C SER A 113 9.18 -7.25 -30.05
N SER A 114 10.30 -7.87 -30.43
CA SER A 114 11.21 -7.38 -31.47
C SER A 114 11.65 -8.52 -32.38
N SER A 115 11.80 -8.24 -33.67
CA SER A 115 12.39 -9.16 -34.65
C SER A 115 13.46 -8.43 -35.46
N SER A 116 14.64 -9.02 -35.57
CA SER A 116 15.79 -8.47 -36.30
C SER A 116 16.25 -9.41 -37.42
N THR A 117 16.70 -8.86 -38.56
CA THR A 117 17.30 -9.63 -39.67
C THR A 117 18.77 -9.24 -39.86
N LEU A 118 19.67 -10.23 -39.78
CA LEU A 118 21.11 -10.05 -40.03
C LEU A 118 21.45 -10.30 -41.51
N ARG A 119 22.12 -9.36 -42.17
CA ARG A 119 22.75 -9.56 -43.49
C ARG A 119 24.18 -9.01 -43.48
N ASP A 120 25.16 -9.87 -43.76
CA ASP A 120 26.58 -9.53 -43.98
C ASP A 120 27.22 -8.62 -42.90
N ALA A 121 27.12 -9.05 -41.63
CA ALA A 121 27.64 -8.36 -40.44
C ALA A 121 26.99 -7.01 -40.10
N SER A 122 25.91 -6.62 -40.80
CA SER A 122 25.08 -5.45 -40.49
C SER A 122 23.68 -5.88 -40.03
N MET A 123 23.24 -5.37 -38.88
CA MET A 123 21.87 -5.51 -38.39
C MET A 123 21.05 -4.35 -39.00
N THR A 124 20.21 -4.65 -39.99
CA THR A 124 19.70 -3.60 -40.92
C THR A 124 18.25 -3.18 -40.66
N ASN A 125 17.43 -3.98 -39.97
CA ASN A 125 16.05 -3.58 -39.66
C ASN A 125 15.50 -4.32 -38.43
N ASP A 126 15.23 -3.56 -37.37
CA ASP A 126 14.58 -4.02 -36.14
C ASP A 126 13.18 -3.39 -36.07
N THR A 127 12.13 -4.20 -36.03
CA THR A 127 10.77 -3.73 -35.77
C THR A 127 10.41 -4.06 -34.33
N ILE A 128 10.13 -3.04 -33.51
CA ILE A 128 9.71 -3.18 -32.13
C ILE A 128 8.21 -2.89 -32.02
N ASN A 129 7.45 -3.83 -31.47
CA ASN A 129 6.03 -3.69 -31.19
C ASN A 129 5.79 -3.72 -29.68
N ALA A 130 4.94 -2.81 -29.19
CA ALA A 130 4.57 -2.73 -27.79
C ALA A 130 3.04 -2.77 -27.62
N LEU A 131 2.56 -3.64 -26.75
CA LEU A 131 1.14 -3.86 -26.49
C LEU A 131 0.82 -3.60 -25.01
N VAL A 132 -0.26 -2.86 -24.79
CA VAL A 132 -0.80 -2.53 -23.47
C VAL A 132 -2.18 -3.15 -23.37
N GLU A 133 -2.32 -4.14 -22.49
CA GLU A 133 -3.57 -4.84 -22.23
C GLU A 133 -3.86 -4.83 -20.73
N GLY A 134 -5.04 -4.40 -20.33
CA GLY A 134 -5.45 -4.39 -18.94
C GLY A 134 -6.76 -3.64 -18.70
N GLU A 135 -7.48 -4.02 -17.66
CA GLU A 135 -8.62 -3.27 -17.13
C GLU A 135 -8.13 -2.37 -15.97
N ILE A 136 -8.46 -1.08 -16.01
CA ILE A 136 -8.19 -0.15 -14.91
C ILE A 136 -9.49 0.22 -14.21
N ARG A 137 -9.56 -0.08 -12.91
CA ARG A 137 -10.72 0.19 -12.04
C ARG A 137 -10.42 1.33 -11.08
N GLY A 138 -11.42 2.18 -10.85
CA GLY A 138 -11.30 3.29 -9.89
C GLY A 138 -10.38 4.43 -10.36
N ALA A 139 -10.15 4.58 -11.67
CA ALA A 139 -9.48 5.77 -12.18
C ALA A 139 -10.43 6.98 -12.14
N ARG A 140 -9.98 8.08 -11.54
CA ARG A 140 -10.71 9.34 -11.45
C ARG A 140 -9.92 10.47 -12.10
N THR A 141 -10.63 11.40 -12.76
CA THR A 141 -9.99 12.61 -13.30
C THR A 141 -9.74 13.60 -12.17
N LEU A 142 -8.48 14.01 -12.02
CA LEU A 142 -8.07 15.03 -11.05
C LEU A 142 -8.14 16.43 -11.66
N SER A 143 -7.68 16.59 -12.90
CA SER A 143 -7.69 17.87 -13.59
C SER A 143 -7.82 17.72 -15.09
N ILE A 144 -8.39 18.75 -15.71
CA ILE A 144 -8.40 18.97 -17.15
C ILE A 144 -7.97 20.41 -17.35
N THR A 145 -6.78 20.60 -17.91
CA THR A 145 -6.16 21.92 -18.02
C THR A 145 -5.75 22.16 -19.46
N PRO A 146 -6.07 23.32 -20.07
CA PRO A 146 -5.45 23.70 -21.33
C PRO A 146 -3.96 23.95 -21.09
N ARG A 147 -3.08 23.27 -21.83
CA ARG A 147 -1.63 23.43 -21.69
C ARG A 147 -1.12 24.55 -22.60
N ASP A 148 -1.62 24.58 -23.82
CA ASP A 148 -1.37 25.61 -24.83
C ASP A 148 -2.69 26.08 -25.47
N ALA A 149 -2.61 26.91 -26.51
CA ALA A 149 -3.79 27.36 -27.25
C ALA A 149 -4.56 26.23 -27.96
N ASP A 150 -3.89 25.12 -28.28
CA ASP A 150 -4.43 24.00 -29.06
C ASP A 150 -4.37 22.65 -28.33
N SER A 151 -3.96 22.61 -27.06
CA SER A 151 -3.68 21.35 -26.36
C SER A 151 -4.35 21.29 -24.98
N PHE A 152 -4.85 20.11 -24.62
CA PHE A 152 -5.37 19.81 -23.28
C PHE A 152 -4.53 18.73 -22.61
N GLU A 153 -4.25 18.93 -21.32
CA GLU A 153 -3.71 17.93 -20.41
C GLU A 153 -4.84 17.40 -19.53
N VAL A 154 -4.93 16.07 -19.44
CA VAL A 154 -5.83 15.38 -18.50
C VAL A 154 -4.97 14.60 -17.52
N VAL A 155 -5.15 14.89 -16.24
CA VAL A 155 -4.50 14.15 -15.15
C VAL A 155 -5.52 13.25 -14.48
N MET A 156 -5.21 11.97 -14.38
CA MET A 156 -6.03 10.98 -13.71
C MET A 156 -5.25 10.31 -12.58
N ALA A 157 -5.96 9.87 -11.55
CA ALA A 157 -5.37 9.08 -10.49
C ALA A 157 -6.20 7.84 -10.21
N LEU A 158 -5.54 6.80 -9.74
CA LEU A 158 -6.21 5.61 -9.23
C LEU A 158 -6.76 5.87 -7.83
N ASP A 159 -7.92 5.29 -7.53
CA ASP A 159 -8.52 5.34 -6.21
C ASP A 159 -7.57 4.71 -5.16
N PRO A 160 -7.39 5.35 -3.98
CA PRO A 160 -6.53 4.82 -2.92
C PRO A 160 -6.84 3.37 -2.54
N ASP A 161 -8.11 2.97 -2.49
CA ASP A 161 -8.50 1.60 -2.14
C ASP A 161 -8.05 0.60 -3.20
N THR A 162 -8.16 0.97 -4.49
CA THR A 162 -7.62 0.16 -5.59
C THR A 162 -6.10 0.05 -5.50
N VAL A 163 -5.39 1.14 -5.21
CA VAL A 163 -3.91 1.10 -5.02
C VAL A 163 -3.56 0.16 -3.87
N ARG A 164 -4.27 0.26 -2.73
CA ARG A 164 -4.08 -0.66 -1.59
C ARG A 164 -4.33 -2.11 -1.96
N TYR A 165 -5.36 -2.38 -2.77
CA TYR A 165 -5.64 -3.72 -3.29
C TYR A 165 -4.49 -4.24 -4.15
N ILE A 166 -4.02 -3.46 -5.13
CA ILE A 166 -2.91 -3.83 -6.02
C ILE A 166 -1.64 -4.14 -5.22
N LEU A 167 -1.27 -3.25 -4.29
CA LEU A 167 -0.08 -3.45 -3.44
C LEU A 167 -0.18 -4.70 -2.57
N ARG A 168 -1.37 -5.03 -2.06
CA ARG A 168 -1.60 -6.27 -1.30
C ARG A 168 -1.52 -7.50 -2.20
N ALA A 169 -2.07 -7.44 -3.41
CA ALA A 169 -2.03 -8.54 -4.37
C ALA A 169 -0.59 -8.82 -4.82
N ALA A 170 0.17 -7.79 -5.18
CA ALA A 170 1.58 -7.91 -5.58
C ALA A 170 2.45 -8.54 -4.48
N ARG A 171 2.24 -8.16 -3.21
CA ARG A 171 2.99 -8.75 -2.07
C ARG A 171 2.71 -10.22 -1.80
N ARG A 172 1.58 -10.77 -2.28
CA ARG A 172 1.25 -12.21 -2.10
C ARG A 172 1.73 -13.07 -3.28
N GLY A 173 2.05 -12.45 -4.41
CA GLY A 173 2.55 -13.13 -5.61
C GLY A 173 4.08 -13.23 -5.67
N LEU A 174 4.78 -12.65 -4.68
CA LEU A 174 6.21 -12.83 -4.39
C LEU A 174 6.35 -13.71 -3.15
#